data_AF-A0A0N5B250-F1
#
_entry.id   AF-A0A0N5B250-F1
#
_cell.length_a   1.000
_cell.length_b   1.000
_cell.length_c   1.000
_cell.angle_alpha   90.00
_cell.angle_beta   90.00
_cell.angle_gamma   90.00
#
_symmetry.space_group_name_H-M   'P 1'
#
loop_
_entity.id
_entity.type
_entity.pdbx_description
1 polymer ?
#
loop_
_entity_poly.entity_id
_entity_poly.type
_entity_poly.pdbx_seq_one_letter_code
_entity_poly.pdbx_strand_id
1 'polypeptide(L)'
;MVLKFDELVNQLSSGWRYHVSNTKGIKDSWLNFELFYKDICSYTLASVNAPTNVKVQATSNSSVVVIWDYDDKNFDSGADGFVIKYIHEPSLRGGQHDVERWRSISIMDSKARSFEIGQLTAHKPYAFCVLTVKQSRQGPCS
;
A
#
# COMPACT_ATOMS: atom_id res chain seq x y z
N MET A 1 6.89 -6.66 -8.32
CA MET A 1 7.39 -6.21 -9.64
C MET A 1 8.57 -7.06 -10.11
N VAL A 2 9.57 -7.36 -9.26
CA VAL A 2 10.61 -8.38 -9.54
C VAL A 2 10.02 -9.74 -9.91
N LEU A 3 8.96 -10.20 -9.22
CA LEU A 3 8.25 -11.44 -9.57
C LEU A 3 7.64 -11.42 -10.98
N LYS A 4 7.12 -10.27 -11.43
CA LYS A 4 6.55 -10.11 -12.78
C LYS A 4 7.63 -10.10 -13.85
N PHE A 5 8.79 -9.53 -13.54
CA PHE A 5 9.95 -9.56 -14.42
C PHE A 5 10.48 -10.99 -14.55
N ASP A 6 10.62 -11.73 -13.45
CA ASP A 6 11.06 -13.11 -13.47
C ASP A 6 10.12 -14.02 -14.28
N GLU A 7 8.81 -13.84 -14.12
CA GLU A 7 7.79 -14.55 -14.89
C GLU A 7 7.89 -14.25 -16.40
N LEU A 8 8.04 -12.97 -16.79
CA LEU A 8 8.23 -12.57 -18.18
C LEU A 8 9.50 -13.16 -18.79
N VAL A 9 10.64 -13.06 -18.10
CA VAL A 9 11.91 -13.52 -18.65
C VAL A 9 11.94 -15.05 -18.73
N ASN A 10 11.29 -15.76 -17.80
CA ASN A 10 11.13 -17.21 -17.89
C ASN A 10 10.32 -17.64 -19.13
N GLN A 11 9.38 -16.82 -19.62
CA GLN A 11 8.66 -17.09 -20.88
C GLN A 11 9.56 -16.89 -22.12
N LEU A 12 10.50 -15.95 -22.05
CA LEU A 12 11.39 -15.61 -23.17
C LEU A 12 12.62 -16.52 -23.25
N SER A 13 13.17 -16.90 -22.10
CA SER A 13 14.37 -17.72 -22.00
C SER A 13 14.36 -18.51 -20.69
N SER A 14 13.97 -19.79 -20.78
CA SER A 14 14.05 -20.71 -19.66
C SER A 14 15.51 -20.87 -19.21
N GLY A 15 15.79 -20.71 -17.92
CA GLY A 15 17.15 -20.83 -17.39
C GLY A 15 18.02 -19.59 -17.56
N TRP A 16 17.43 -18.43 -17.93
CA TRP A 16 18.15 -17.15 -18.04
C TRP A 16 19.04 -16.84 -16.83
N ARG A 17 18.60 -17.19 -15.62
CA ARG A 17 19.37 -17.01 -14.37
C ARG A 17 20.73 -17.72 -14.42
N TYR A 18 20.78 -18.91 -15.02
CA TYR A 18 22.03 -19.65 -15.22
C TYR A 18 22.93 -18.90 -16.20
N HIS A 19 22.40 -18.44 -17.33
CA HIS A 19 23.19 -17.71 -18.32
C HIS A 19 23.74 -16.39 -17.77
N VAL A 20 22.94 -15.64 -17.00
CA VAL A 20 23.38 -14.42 -16.32
C VAL A 20 24.48 -14.71 -15.29
N SER A 21 24.34 -15.79 -14.50
CA SER A 21 25.28 -16.11 -13.43
C SER A 21 26.62 -16.66 -13.95
N ASN A 22 26.65 -17.25 -15.14
CA ASN A 22 27.82 -17.96 -15.67
C ASN A 22 28.52 -17.22 -16.83
N THR A 23 27.95 -16.13 -17.32
CA THR A 23 28.59 -15.32 -18.36
C THR A 23 29.30 -14.12 -17.72
N LYS A 24 30.63 -14.10 -17.83
CA LYS A 24 31.48 -13.02 -17.32
C LYS A 24 31.08 -11.67 -17.96
N GLY A 25 30.99 -10.61 -17.17
CA GLY A 25 30.49 -9.30 -17.60
C GLY A 25 28.96 -9.15 -17.58
N ILE A 26 28.20 -10.18 -17.93
CA ILE A 26 26.73 -10.18 -17.75
C ILE A 26 26.38 -10.25 -16.27
N LYS A 27 27.07 -11.10 -15.50
CA LYS A 27 26.90 -11.20 -14.04
C LYS A 27 27.09 -9.84 -13.34
N ASP A 28 28.15 -9.12 -13.68
CA ASP A 28 28.48 -7.83 -13.07
C ASP A 28 27.47 -6.75 -13.48
N SER A 29 27.06 -6.75 -14.74
CA SER A 29 26.01 -5.86 -15.26
C SER A 29 24.67 -6.11 -14.56
N TRP A 30 24.32 -7.37 -14.31
CA TRP A 30 23.12 -7.75 -13.60
C TRP A 30 23.14 -7.29 -12.14
N LEU A 31 24.27 -7.44 -11.45
CA LEU A 31 24.42 -6.92 -10.08
C LEU A 31 24.23 -5.40 -10.03
N ASN A 32 24.82 -4.66 -10.97
CA ASN A 32 24.64 -3.21 -11.07
C ASN A 32 23.18 -2.83 -11.34
N PHE A 33 22.49 -3.57 -12.22
CA PHE A 33 21.07 -3.39 -12.46
C PHE A 33 20.24 -3.63 -11.20
N GLU A 34 20.49 -4.71 -10.45
CA GLU A 34 19.79 -4.99 -9.20
C GLU A 34 20.00 -3.90 -8.15
N LEU A 35 21.23 -3.38 -8.04
CA LEU A 35 21.55 -2.28 -7.13
C LEU A 35 20.83 -0.99 -7.52
N PHE A 36 20.90 -0.60 -8.79
CA PHE A 36 20.16 0.55 -9.32
C PHE A 36 18.65 0.41 -9.11
N TYR A 37 18.11 -0.79 -9.35
CA TYR A 37 16.70 -1.06 -9.16
C TYR A 37 16.30 -0.96 -7.69
N LYS A 38 17.09 -1.53 -6.76
CA LYS A 38 16.87 -1.39 -5.32
C LYS A 38 16.89 0.07 -4.88
N ASP A 39 17.82 0.84 -5.42
CA ASP A 39 17.95 2.27 -5.14
C ASP A 39 16.73 3.04 -5.62
N ILE A 40 16.32 2.89 -6.89
CA ILE A 40 15.06 3.48 -7.40
C ILE A 40 13.85 3.03 -6.59
N CYS A 41 13.74 1.74 -6.27
CA CYS A 41 12.63 1.24 -5.48
C CYS A 41 12.60 1.90 -4.10
N SER A 42 13.77 2.14 -3.48
CA SER A 42 13.85 2.88 -2.23
C SER A 42 13.30 4.31 -2.40
N TYR A 43 13.68 5.04 -3.45
CA TYR A 43 13.16 6.39 -3.71
C TYR A 43 11.66 6.43 -4.03
N THR A 44 11.15 5.43 -4.75
CA THR A 44 9.71 5.36 -5.10
C THR A 44 8.82 4.97 -3.93
N LEU A 45 9.37 4.26 -2.93
CA LEU A 45 8.68 3.91 -1.68
C LEU A 45 8.90 4.95 -0.57
N ALA A 46 9.93 5.80 -0.64
CA ALA A 46 10.40 6.63 0.47
C ALA A 46 9.82 8.06 0.58
N SER A 47 8.83 8.50 -0.22
CA SER A 47 8.45 9.93 -0.23
C SER A 47 7.08 10.28 0.34
N VAL A 48 6.28 9.29 0.76
CA VAL A 48 4.94 9.55 1.31
C VAL A 48 4.80 8.82 2.65
N ASN A 49 4.88 9.59 3.74
CA ASN A 49 4.74 9.06 5.09
C ASN A 49 3.32 8.49 5.30
N ALA A 50 3.22 7.41 6.05
CA ALA A 50 1.92 6.91 6.51
C ALA A 50 1.36 7.81 7.63
N PRO A 51 0.03 7.93 7.73
CA PRO A 51 -0.62 8.49 8.91
C PRO A 51 -0.31 7.66 10.15
N THR A 52 -0.28 8.30 11.32
CA THR A 52 0.00 7.66 12.61
C THR A 52 -1.20 7.79 13.54
N ASN A 53 -1.17 7.05 14.67
CA ASN A 53 -2.22 7.08 15.70
C ASN A 53 -3.64 6.89 15.15
N VAL A 54 -3.81 6.01 14.16
CA VAL A 54 -5.13 5.72 13.58
C VAL A 54 -6.04 5.11 14.65
N LYS A 55 -7.17 5.77 14.89
CA LYS A 55 -8.19 5.36 15.84
C LYS A 55 -9.53 5.27 15.14
N VAL A 56 -10.32 4.28 15.52
CA VAL A 56 -11.66 4.06 14.98
C VAL A 56 -12.65 4.12 16.12
N GLN A 57 -13.67 4.97 15.98
CA GLN A 57 -14.74 5.13 16.95
C GLN A 57 -16.09 4.88 16.30
N ALA A 58 -16.89 3.96 16.82
CA ALA A 58 -18.24 3.73 16.32
C ALA A 58 -19.14 4.92 16.68
N THR A 59 -19.82 5.49 15.69
CA THR A 59 -20.84 6.52 15.88
C THR A 59 -22.25 5.93 15.89
N SER A 60 -22.45 4.79 15.22
CA SER A 60 -23.70 4.02 15.26
C SER A 60 -23.44 2.52 15.05
N ASN A 61 -24.51 1.74 14.90
CA ASN A 61 -24.43 0.33 14.51
C ASN A 61 -23.93 0.12 13.06
N SER A 62 -23.91 1.16 12.24
CA SER A 62 -23.60 1.09 10.80
C SER A 62 -22.67 2.21 10.33
N SER A 63 -22.05 2.93 11.27
CA SER A 63 -21.10 4.00 10.97
C SER A 63 -19.98 4.09 12.00
N VAL A 64 -18.81 4.48 11.50
CA VAL A 64 -17.62 4.74 12.31
C VAL A 64 -16.96 6.04 11.86
N VAL A 65 -16.31 6.72 12.78
CA VAL A 65 -15.38 7.80 12.48
C VAL A 65 -13.96 7.25 12.63
N VAL A 66 -13.17 7.38 11.56
CA VAL A 66 -11.75 7.08 11.56
C VAL A 66 -11.00 8.39 11.77
N ILE A 67 -10.04 8.40 12.69
CA ILE A 67 -9.26 9.58 13.09
C ILE A 67 -7.79 9.21 12.95
N TRP A 68 -6.95 10.12 12.44
CA TRP A 68 -5.52 9.91 12.26
C TRP A 68 -4.72 11.19 12.50
N ASP A 69 -3.45 11.01 12.89
CA ASP A 69 -2.46 12.07 12.95
C ASP A 69 -1.59 12.04 11.69
N TYR A 70 -1.14 13.22 11.26
CA TYR A 70 -0.20 13.36 10.15
C TYR A 70 0.70 14.58 10.37
N ASP A 71 2.01 14.35 10.37
CA ASP A 71 3.01 15.39 10.60
C ASP A 71 3.40 16.08 9.29
N ASP A 72 2.85 17.28 9.10
CA ASP A 72 3.11 18.15 7.93
C ASP A 72 4.45 18.91 8.04
N LYS A 73 5.21 18.78 9.14
CA LYS A 73 6.38 19.64 9.43
C LYS A 73 7.60 19.37 8.54
N ASN A 74 7.61 18.28 7.77
CA ASN A 74 8.60 18.07 6.73
C ASN A 74 8.14 18.84 5.48
N PHE A 75 8.63 20.08 5.31
CA PHE A 75 8.18 21.10 4.34
C PHE A 75 8.13 20.65 2.85
N ASP A 76 8.75 19.54 2.46
CA ASP A 76 8.65 18.94 1.12
C ASP A 76 7.59 17.82 1.02
N SER A 77 6.86 17.54 2.11
CA SER A 77 5.98 16.39 2.32
C SER A 77 4.59 16.72 2.88
N GLY A 78 4.01 17.84 2.45
CA GLY A 78 2.58 18.04 2.59
C GLY A 78 1.82 16.93 1.85
N ALA A 79 0.80 16.38 2.49
CA ALA A 79 -0.15 15.47 1.84
C ALA A 79 -1.06 16.27 0.89
N ASP A 80 -1.41 15.71 -0.26
CA ASP A 80 -2.52 16.23 -1.09
C ASP A 80 -3.88 15.75 -0.56
N GLY A 81 -3.87 14.64 0.18
CA GLY A 81 -5.07 14.02 0.74
C GLY A 81 -4.77 12.67 1.37
N PHE A 82 -5.83 11.94 1.67
CA PHE A 82 -5.79 10.65 2.35
C PHE A 82 -6.73 9.65 1.67
N VAL A 83 -6.40 8.38 1.79
CA VAL A 83 -7.27 7.27 1.36
C VAL A 83 -7.52 6.38 2.56
N ILE A 84 -8.79 6.11 2.85
CA ILE A 84 -9.16 5.12 3.87
C ILE A 84 -9.54 3.83 3.17
N LYS A 85 -8.87 2.73 3.53
CA LYS A 85 -9.21 1.39 3.08
C LYS A 85 -9.83 0.60 4.21
N TYR A 86 -10.87 -0.16 3.91
CA TYR A 86 -11.53 -1.01 4.90
C TYR A 86 -12.02 -2.32 4.28
N ILE A 87 -12.05 -3.36 5.09
CA ILE A 87 -12.45 -4.72 4.71
C ILE A 87 -13.07 -5.40 5.93
N HIS A 88 -13.94 -6.38 5.72
CA HIS A 88 -14.34 -7.25 6.82
C HIS A 88 -13.14 -8.07 7.29
N GLU A 89 -13.02 -8.28 8.60
CA GLU A 89 -11.97 -9.20 9.06
C GLU A 89 -12.28 -10.60 8.51
N PRO A 90 -11.29 -11.30 7.91
CA PRO A 90 -11.51 -12.65 7.45
C PRO A 90 -11.87 -13.51 8.65
N SER A 91 -13.12 -13.99 8.67
CA SER A 91 -13.59 -14.91 9.69
C SER A 91 -12.73 -16.17 9.64
N LEU A 92 -12.01 -16.46 10.74
CA LEU A 92 -11.15 -17.64 10.94
C LEU A 92 -11.87 -19.01 10.78
N ARG A 93 -13.16 -19.01 10.42
CA ARG A 93 -14.02 -20.19 10.30
C ARG A 93 -14.87 -20.10 9.01
N GLY A 94 -14.32 -20.52 7.88
CA GLY A 94 -15.13 -20.70 6.68
C GLY A 94 -14.30 -20.68 5.40
N GLY A 95 -14.11 -21.85 4.79
CA GLY A 95 -13.44 -22.03 3.51
C GLY A 95 -14.27 -21.54 2.32
N GLN A 96 -14.68 -20.28 2.33
CA GLN A 96 -15.39 -19.67 1.21
C GLN A 96 -14.55 -18.54 0.64
N HIS A 97 -14.11 -18.75 -0.61
CA HIS A 97 -13.41 -17.82 -1.49
C HIS A 97 -14.29 -16.62 -1.85
N ASP A 98 -14.74 -15.82 -0.88
CA ASP A 98 -15.12 -14.45 -1.20
C ASP A 98 -13.84 -13.65 -1.18
N VAL A 99 -13.34 -13.28 -2.37
CA VAL A 99 -12.20 -12.37 -2.51
C VAL A 99 -12.71 -10.99 -2.10
N GLU A 100 -12.87 -10.80 -0.79
CA GLU A 100 -13.29 -9.53 -0.24
C GLU A 100 -12.24 -8.49 -0.63
N ARG A 101 -12.64 -7.63 -1.55
CA ARG A 101 -11.78 -6.57 -2.07
C ARG A 101 -11.86 -5.42 -1.08
N TRP A 102 -10.70 -4.95 -0.63
CA TRP A 102 -10.57 -3.70 0.12
C TRP A 102 -11.43 -2.61 -0.54
N ARG A 103 -12.37 -2.05 0.22
CA ARG A 103 -13.10 -0.85 -0.15
C ARG A 103 -12.22 0.35 0.15
N SER A 104 -12.29 1.38 -0.69
CA SER A 104 -11.43 2.57 -0.58
C SER A 104 -12.23 3.84 -0.75
N ILE A 105 -11.99 4.83 0.13
CA ILE A 105 -12.56 6.17 0.07
C ILE A 105 -11.40 7.15 -0.06
N SER A 106 -11.47 8.06 -1.03
CA SER A 106 -10.45 9.09 -1.26
C SER A 106 -10.92 10.43 -0.72
N ILE A 107 -10.07 11.09 0.04
CA ILE A 107 -10.32 12.38 0.71
C ILE A 107 -9.24 13.33 0.23
N MET A 108 -9.56 14.17 -0.75
CA MET A 108 -8.61 15.14 -1.32
C MET A 108 -8.59 16.43 -0.50
N ASP A 109 -8.27 16.28 0.79
CA ASP A 109 -8.07 17.39 1.73
C ASP A 109 -6.82 17.11 2.56
N SER A 110 -5.79 17.93 2.37
CA SER A 110 -4.51 17.83 3.08
C SER A 110 -4.65 17.99 4.60
N LYS A 111 -5.70 18.69 5.06
CA LYS A 111 -5.95 18.98 6.46
C LYS A 111 -6.90 18.00 7.12
N ALA A 112 -7.46 17.04 6.37
CA ALA A 112 -8.32 16.03 6.95
C ALA A 112 -7.54 15.22 8.01
N ARG A 113 -8.16 15.06 9.17
CA ARG A 113 -7.67 14.23 10.29
C ARG A 113 -8.74 13.27 10.81
N SER A 114 -9.95 13.35 10.25
CA SER A 114 -11.01 12.41 10.53
C SER A 114 -11.96 12.29 9.34
N PHE A 115 -12.68 11.17 9.28
CA PHE A 115 -13.72 10.95 8.29
C PHE A 115 -14.75 9.93 8.80
N GLU A 116 -16.02 10.19 8.53
CA GLU A 116 -17.11 9.27 8.87
C GLU A 116 -17.42 8.33 7.71
N ILE A 117 -17.36 7.02 7.99
CA ILE A 117 -17.73 5.96 7.06
C ILE A 117 -19.09 5.43 7.50
N GLY A 118 -20.10 5.61 6.66
CA GLY A 118 -21.43 5.04 6.84
C GLY A 118 -21.64 3.73 6.08
N GLN A 119 -22.87 3.22 6.16
CA GLN A 119 -23.34 2.03 5.42
C GLN A 119 -22.54 0.74 5.73
N LEU A 120 -22.00 0.63 6.95
CA LEU A 120 -21.37 -0.58 7.42
C LEU A 120 -22.43 -1.59 7.87
N THR A 121 -22.20 -2.86 7.55
CA THR A 121 -22.99 -3.97 8.11
C THR A 121 -22.79 -4.06 9.61
N ALA A 122 -23.89 -3.94 10.37
CA ALA A 122 -23.87 -4.03 11.82
C ALA A 122 -23.38 -5.40 12.31
N HIS A 123 -22.73 -5.41 13.48
CA HIS A 123 -22.23 -6.60 14.18
C HIS A 123 -21.19 -7.42 13.39
N LYS A 124 -20.55 -6.83 12.38
CA LYS A 124 -19.39 -7.44 11.70
C LYS A 124 -18.10 -6.70 12.05
N PRO A 125 -17.00 -7.42 12.33
CA PRO A 125 -15.70 -6.80 12.52
C PRO A 125 -15.15 -6.25 11.20
N TYR A 126 -14.41 -5.14 11.28
CA TYR A 126 -13.76 -4.50 10.14
C TYR A 126 -12.33 -4.13 10.50
N ALA A 127 -11.42 -4.33 9.54
CA ALA A 127 -10.10 -3.75 9.58
C ALA A 127 -10.09 -2.44 8.77
N PHE A 128 -9.39 -1.44 9.28
CA PHE A 128 -9.21 -0.14 8.64
C PHE A 128 -7.72 0.16 8.47
N CYS A 129 -7.37 0.79 7.36
CA CYS A 129 -6.05 1.35 7.10
C CYS A 129 -6.23 2.75 6.50
N VAL A 130 -5.37 3.69 6.89
CA VAL A 130 -5.30 5.02 6.26
C VAL A 130 -3.98 5.13 5.51
N LEU A 131 -4.02 5.70 4.31
CA LEU A 131 -2.86 5.97 3.47
C LEU A 131 -2.85 7.46 3.13
N THR A 132 -1.67 8.01 2.98
CA THR A 132 -1.49 9.39 2.50
C THR A 132 -1.39 9.40 0.98
N VAL A 133 -1.93 10.44 0.34
CA VAL A 133 -1.78 10.71 -1.09
C VAL A 133 -0.91 11.94 -1.28
N LYS A 134 0.07 11.86 -2.17
CA LYS A 134 0.93 12.98 -2.55
C LYS A 134 1.42 12.80 -3.99
N GLN A 135 1.21 13.79 -4.85
CA GLN A 135 1.59 13.79 -6.26
C GLN A 135 1.15 12.51 -7.00
N SER A 136 -0.11 12.10 -6.80
CA SER A 136 -0.67 10.85 -7.34
C SER A 136 -0.01 9.55 -6.85
N ARG A 137 0.85 9.61 -5.83
CA ARG A 137 1.42 8.44 -5.15
C ARG A 137 0.65 8.18 -3.86
N GLN A 138 0.47 6.91 -3.51
CA GLN A 138 -0.08 6.50 -2.23
C GLN A 138 1.07 5.99 -1.34
N GLY A 139 1.11 6.46 -0.10
CA GLY A 139 2.02 5.94 0.92
C GLY A 139 1.62 4.54 1.38
N PRO A 140 2.38 3.94 2.31
CA PRO A 140 2.00 2.69 2.93
C PRO A 140 0.75 2.84 3.81
N CYS A 141 0.11 1.71 4.12
CA CYS A 141 -0.91 1.66 5.18
C CYS A 141 -0.29 1.99 6.53
N SER A 142 -1.04 2.73 7.35
CA SER A 142 -0.81 2.92 8.79
C SER A 142 -0.71 1.62 9.56
#